data_AF-A0A5T5BXR8-F1
#
_entry.id   AF-A0A5T5BXR8-F1
#
_cell.length_a   1.000
_cell.length_b   1.000
_cell.length_c   1.000
_cell.angle_alpha   90.00
_cell.angle_beta   90.00
_cell.angle_gamma   90.00
#
_symmetry.space_group_name_H-M   'P 1'
#
loop_
_entity.id
_entity.type
_entity.pdbx_description
1 polymer ?
#
loop_
_entity_poly.entity_id
_entity_poly.type
_entity_poly.pdbx_seq_one_letter_code
_entity_poly.pdbx_strand_id
1 'polypeptide(L)'
;QVIPENEGGWWIREVGLFDESGALIAVGNCPESYKPQLAEGSGRTQTVRMVLITSSTDNITLKIDPAVVLATRKYVDDKVLELKVYVDDLMAKHLAAPDPHSQYAQKESPTFTGTPKAPTPAAGNNTTQVATTAFVQAALTAIINGAPATLDTLKEIAVAINNDPKFSTTINNALALKAPLLSPALTGTPTAPTAAQSVNNTQIATTAFVKSAIAAMVGSAPAALDTLNELAAALGNDPNFATTMLNALAGKQPLDNTLTNLSGKDVAGLLAYLGLGEAAKRNVGTGDNQIPDMGAFASGSGWFRLPGGYIVQFGTFSGNTTRFISGHFPIPFPNQPMVSVSVMSDNVQSDPSIPAPQVLSVNFEHISNSAWRVATSDISQQYRFSYISIGR
;
A
#
# COMPACT_ATOMS: atom_id res chain seq x y z
N GLN A 1 -12.17 -115.95 -92.65
CA GLN A 1 -13.20 -114.97 -93.03
C GLN A 1 -14.40 -115.15 -92.11
N VAL A 2 -15.05 -114.06 -91.66
CA VAL A 2 -16.36 -114.14 -90.99
C VAL A 2 -17.42 -113.83 -92.04
N ILE A 3 -18.33 -114.76 -92.32
CA ILE A 3 -19.44 -114.51 -93.25
C ILE A 3 -20.53 -113.75 -92.47
N PRO A 4 -20.94 -112.56 -92.94
CA PRO A 4 -21.98 -111.76 -92.32
C PRO A 4 -23.30 -112.52 -92.10
N GLU A 5 -24.18 -111.97 -91.26
CA GLU A 5 -25.45 -112.61 -90.88
C GLU A 5 -26.56 -112.50 -91.93
N ASN A 6 -26.40 -111.58 -92.89
CA ASN A 6 -27.34 -111.29 -93.98
C ASN A 6 -27.07 -112.09 -95.27
N GLU A 7 -25.95 -112.80 -95.35
CA GLU A 7 -25.56 -113.64 -96.49
C GLU A 7 -25.65 -115.13 -96.11
N GLY A 8 -26.54 -115.86 -96.77
CA GLY A 8 -26.85 -117.27 -96.47
C GLY A 8 -27.95 -117.84 -97.38
N GLY A 9 -28.50 -119.01 -97.06
CA GLY A 9 -29.52 -119.72 -97.85
C GLY A 9 -28.97 -120.90 -98.66
N TRP A 10 -27.70 -121.26 -98.46
CA TRP A 10 -27.05 -122.36 -99.14
C TRP A 10 -26.29 -123.29 -98.19
N TRP A 11 -26.11 -124.52 -98.64
CA TRP A 11 -25.24 -125.50 -97.98
C TRP A 11 -23.79 -125.22 -98.35
N ILE A 12 -22.95 -125.00 -97.33
CA ILE A 12 -21.52 -124.90 -97.53
C ILE A 12 -20.95 -126.31 -97.44
N ARG A 13 -20.30 -126.75 -98.53
CA ARG A 13 -19.71 -128.08 -98.66
C ARG A 13 -18.22 -128.02 -98.96
N GLU A 14 -17.77 -126.94 -99.59
CA GLU A 14 -16.37 -126.75 -99.94
C GLU A 14 -15.99 -125.28 -99.75
N VAL A 15 -14.72 -125.03 -99.44
CA VAL A 15 -14.18 -123.70 -99.21
C VAL A 15 -12.95 -123.55 -100.10
N GLY A 16 -12.96 -122.57 -100.98
CA GLY A 16 -11.82 -122.19 -101.81
C GLY A 16 -11.16 -120.90 -101.31
N LEU A 17 -9.83 -120.88 -101.26
CA LEU A 17 -9.04 -119.67 -101.09
C LEU A 17 -8.53 -119.23 -102.46
N PHE A 18 -8.97 -118.07 -102.91
CA PHE A 18 -8.54 -117.47 -104.18
C PHE A 18 -7.52 -116.37 -103.90
N ASP A 19 -6.56 -116.19 -104.80
CA ASP A 19 -5.70 -115.00 -104.79
C ASP A 19 -6.42 -113.78 -105.39
N GLU A 20 -5.76 -112.63 -105.31
CA GLU A 20 -6.24 -111.36 -105.84
C GLU A 20 -6.39 -111.37 -107.38
N SER A 21 -5.77 -112.32 -108.08
CA SER A 21 -5.94 -112.53 -109.53
C SER A 21 -7.07 -113.51 -109.89
N GLY A 22 -7.75 -114.06 -108.88
CA GLY A 22 -8.85 -115.00 -109.04
C GLY A 22 -8.40 -116.46 -109.25
N ALA A 23 -7.11 -116.77 -109.08
CA ALA A 23 -6.63 -118.16 -109.15
C ALA A 23 -6.89 -118.87 -107.81
N LEU A 24 -7.42 -120.10 -107.87
CA LEU A 24 -7.70 -120.91 -106.68
C LEU A 24 -6.38 -121.46 -106.13
N ILE A 25 -5.97 -120.97 -104.96
CA ILE A 25 -4.71 -121.33 -104.31
C ILE A 25 -4.87 -122.58 -103.44
N ALA A 26 -6.02 -122.76 -102.82
CA ALA A 26 -6.28 -123.91 -101.97
C ALA A 26 -7.77 -124.23 -101.88
N VAL A 27 -8.12 -125.51 -101.81
CA VAL A 27 -9.49 -125.97 -101.59
C VAL A 27 -9.52 -126.89 -100.36
N GLY A 28 -10.55 -126.73 -99.53
CA GLY A 28 -10.80 -127.57 -98.38
C GLY A 28 -12.24 -128.08 -98.38
N ASN A 29 -12.41 -129.39 -98.18
CA ASN A 29 -13.72 -129.97 -97.96
C ASN A 29 -14.21 -129.63 -96.55
N CYS A 30 -15.45 -129.18 -96.44
CA CYS A 30 -16.11 -128.79 -95.20
C CYS A 30 -17.31 -129.73 -94.98
N PRO A 31 -17.52 -130.28 -93.77
CA PRO A 31 -18.73 -131.03 -93.48
C PRO A 31 -19.97 -130.21 -93.86
N GLU A 32 -20.93 -130.85 -94.53
CA GLU A 32 -22.10 -130.18 -95.06
C GLU A 32 -22.84 -129.41 -93.94
N SER A 33 -22.74 -128.08 -93.98
CA SER A 33 -23.29 -127.19 -92.95
C SER A 33 -24.19 -126.15 -93.61
N TYR A 34 -25.44 -126.10 -93.17
CA TYR A 34 -26.40 -125.12 -93.67
C TYR A 34 -26.15 -123.78 -93.00
N LYS A 35 -25.94 -122.74 -93.81
CA LYS A 35 -25.87 -121.35 -93.36
C LYS A 35 -27.25 -120.71 -93.59
N PRO A 36 -28.11 -120.63 -92.57
CA PRO A 36 -29.43 -120.02 -92.71
C PRO A 36 -29.32 -118.52 -92.96
N GLN A 37 -30.31 -117.98 -93.67
CA GLN A 37 -30.44 -116.54 -93.90
C GLN A 37 -31.23 -115.91 -92.74
N LEU A 38 -30.98 -114.62 -92.44
CA LEU A 38 -31.65 -113.93 -91.31
C LEU A 38 -33.20 -114.01 -91.39
N ALA A 39 -33.75 -114.05 -92.60
CA ALA A 39 -35.18 -114.20 -92.87
C ALA A 39 -35.77 -115.58 -92.50
N GLU A 40 -34.93 -116.59 -92.31
CA GLU A 40 -35.32 -117.95 -91.90
C GLU A 40 -35.34 -118.11 -90.36
N GLY A 41 -35.23 -117.01 -89.62
CA GLY A 41 -35.41 -116.98 -88.17
C GLY A 41 -34.18 -117.37 -87.34
N SER A 42 -33.03 -117.61 -87.96
CA SER A 42 -31.77 -117.85 -87.25
C SER A 42 -30.59 -117.18 -87.95
N GLY A 43 -30.27 -115.94 -87.57
CA GLY A 43 -29.03 -115.27 -87.96
C GLY A 43 -27.86 -115.80 -87.15
N ARG A 44 -27.07 -116.73 -87.71
CA ARG A 44 -25.86 -117.25 -87.04
C ARG A 44 -24.62 -116.77 -87.76
N THR A 45 -23.77 -116.01 -87.08
CA THR A 45 -22.42 -115.68 -87.59
C THR A 45 -21.57 -116.94 -87.52
N GLN A 46 -21.18 -117.48 -88.67
CA GLN A 46 -20.43 -118.73 -88.76
C GLN A 46 -19.00 -118.42 -89.23
N THR A 47 -18.04 -118.88 -88.44
CA THR A 47 -16.62 -118.67 -88.73
C THR A 47 -16.06 -119.91 -89.38
N VAL A 48 -15.62 -119.79 -90.63
CA VAL A 48 -14.94 -120.86 -91.36
C VAL A 48 -13.44 -120.62 -91.24
N ARG A 49 -12.73 -121.59 -90.67
CA ARG A 49 -11.27 -121.54 -90.49
C ARG A 49 -10.64 -122.55 -91.43
N MET A 50 -9.82 -122.07 -92.35
CA MET A 50 -8.97 -122.90 -93.18
C MET A 50 -7.54 -122.85 -92.62
N VAL A 51 -6.97 -124.02 -92.33
CA VAL A 51 -5.60 -124.14 -91.82
C VAL A 51 -4.72 -124.55 -93.00
N LEU A 52 -3.90 -123.63 -93.51
CA LEU A 52 -2.89 -123.93 -94.52
C LEU A 52 -1.55 -124.23 -93.84
N ILE A 53 -0.91 -125.32 -94.26
CA ILE A 53 0.45 -125.66 -93.86
C ILE A 53 1.36 -125.22 -95.01
N THR A 54 2.21 -124.23 -94.76
CA THR A 54 3.17 -123.73 -95.75
C THR A 54 4.58 -124.17 -95.35
N SER A 55 5.41 -124.52 -96.33
CA SER A 55 6.77 -125.02 -96.10
C SER A 55 7.83 -123.93 -95.86
N SER A 56 7.45 -122.66 -95.97
CA SER A 56 8.31 -121.52 -95.63
C SER A 56 7.49 -120.38 -95.04
N THR A 57 7.80 -120.01 -93.79
CA THR A 57 7.19 -118.88 -93.06
C THR A 57 7.78 -117.53 -93.42
N ASP A 58 8.93 -117.49 -94.12
CA ASP A 58 9.66 -116.25 -94.41
C ASP A 58 8.92 -115.34 -95.41
N ASN A 59 7.99 -115.90 -96.20
CA ASN A 59 7.16 -115.14 -97.14
C ASN A 59 5.81 -114.70 -96.55
N ILE A 60 5.60 -114.81 -95.24
CA ILE A 60 4.37 -114.39 -94.57
C ILE A 60 4.56 -112.99 -93.96
N THR A 61 4.23 -111.93 -94.70
CA THR A 61 4.08 -110.59 -94.13
C THR A 61 2.67 -110.39 -93.56
N LEU A 62 2.56 -110.39 -92.23
CA LEU A 62 1.32 -110.09 -91.51
C LEU A 62 1.07 -108.56 -91.53
N LYS A 63 0.26 -108.07 -92.47
CA LYS A 63 -0.24 -106.68 -92.42
C LYS A 63 -1.40 -106.60 -91.42
N ILE A 64 -1.15 -106.03 -90.24
CA ILE A 64 -2.19 -105.61 -89.30
C ILE A 64 -2.50 -104.14 -89.57
N ASP A 65 -3.76 -103.82 -89.92
CA ASP A 65 -4.23 -102.45 -90.18
C ASP A 65 -4.53 -101.71 -88.84
N PRO A 66 -3.85 -100.60 -88.52
CA PRO A 66 -4.10 -99.81 -87.31
C PRO A 66 -5.43 -99.03 -87.32
N ALA A 67 -6.15 -98.94 -88.44
CA ALA A 67 -7.45 -98.26 -88.50
C ALA A 67 -8.59 -99.04 -87.79
N VAL A 68 -8.35 -100.32 -87.44
CA VAL A 68 -9.28 -101.17 -86.69
C VAL A 68 -8.70 -101.52 -85.32
N VAL A 69 -8.13 -100.54 -84.62
CA VAL A 69 -7.86 -100.68 -83.18
C VAL A 69 -9.17 -100.41 -82.45
N LEU A 70 -9.93 -101.46 -82.19
CA LEU A 70 -11.06 -101.42 -81.28
C LEU A 70 -10.52 -101.09 -79.89
N ALA A 71 -10.75 -99.85 -79.42
CA ALA A 71 -10.51 -99.50 -78.03
C ALA A 71 -11.27 -100.48 -77.14
N THR A 72 -10.60 -101.04 -76.14
CA THR A 72 -11.30 -101.88 -75.17
C THR A 72 -12.39 -101.04 -74.51
N ARG A 73 -13.57 -101.61 -74.25
CA ARG A 73 -14.64 -100.89 -73.53
C ARG A 73 -14.11 -100.21 -72.27
N LYS A 74 -13.22 -100.91 -71.55
CA LYS A 74 -12.51 -100.39 -70.38
C LYS A 74 -11.77 -99.07 -70.64
N TYR A 75 -11.03 -98.93 -71.74
CA TYR A 75 -10.32 -97.68 -72.05
C TYR A 75 -11.30 -96.51 -72.27
N VAL A 76 -12.41 -96.76 -72.95
CA VAL A 76 -13.44 -95.73 -73.19
C VAL A 76 -14.14 -95.35 -71.89
N ASP A 77 -14.55 -96.33 -71.09
CA ASP A 77 -15.22 -96.10 -69.80
C ASP A 77 -14.29 -95.36 -68.83
N ASP A 78 -13.01 -95.73 -68.74
CA ASP A 78 -12.02 -95.06 -67.89
C ASP A 78 -11.80 -93.60 -68.35
N LYS A 79 -11.75 -93.33 -69.66
CA LYS A 79 -11.58 -91.96 -70.20
C LYS A 79 -12.81 -91.08 -70.03
N VAL A 80 -14.00 -91.64 -70.19
CA VAL A 80 -15.26 -90.93 -69.92
C VAL A 80 -15.39 -90.62 -68.43
N LEU A 81 -15.01 -91.55 -67.57
CA LEU A 81 -15.00 -91.34 -66.12
C LEU A 81 -13.97 -90.28 -65.72
N GLU A 82 -12.76 -90.33 -66.27
CA GLU A 82 -11.71 -89.33 -66.05
C GLU A 82 -12.18 -87.91 -66.42
N LEU A 83 -12.77 -87.76 -67.62
CA LEU A 83 -13.32 -86.48 -68.06
C LEU A 83 -14.48 -86.01 -67.18
N LYS A 84 -15.38 -86.93 -66.79
CA LYS A 84 -16.49 -86.61 -65.91
C LYS A 84 -16.01 -86.13 -64.55
N VAL A 85 -15.04 -86.82 -63.96
CA VAL A 85 -14.42 -86.41 -62.69
C VAL A 85 -13.76 -85.05 -62.82
N TYR A 86 -13.03 -84.78 -63.91
CA TYR A 86 -12.40 -83.49 -64.14
C TYR A 86 -13.41 -82.34 -64.27
N VAL A 87 -14.50 -82.53 -65.03
CA VAL A 87 -15.54 -81.51 -65.20
C VAL A 87 -16.32 -81.29 -63.91
N ASP A 88 -16.70 -82.37 -63.21
CA ASP A 88 -17.42 -82.29 -61.95
C ASP A 88 -16.55 -81.61 -60.87
N ASP A 89 -15.23 -81.87 -60.84
CA ASP A 89 -14.27 -81.19 -59.96
C ASP A 89 -14.12 -79.70 -60.27
N LEU A 90 -13.99 -79.32 -61.55
CA LEU A 90 -13.94 -77.91 -61.94
C LEU A 90 -15.22 -77.15 -61.58
N MET A 91 -16.39 -77.76 -61.80
CA MET A 91 -17.67 -77.14 -61.45
C MET A 91 -17.85 -77.05 -59.92
N ALA A 92 -17.48 -78.09 -59.18
CA ALA A 92 -17.49 -78.05 -57.72
C ALA A 92 -16.59 -76.93 -57.19
N LYS A 93 -15.39 -76.76 -57.75
CA LYS A 93 -14.48 -75.65 -57.41
C LYS A 93 -15.05 -74.27 -57.78
N HIS A 94 -15.72 -74.14 -58.94
CA HIS A 94 -16.37 -72.89 -59.36
C HIS A 94 -17.51 -72.50 -58.41
N LEU A 95 -18.35 -73.46 -58.00
CA LEU A 95 -19.47 -73.25 -57.07
C LEU A 95 -19.01 -72.99 -55.63
N ALA A 96 -17.90 -73.60 -55.21
CA ALA A 96 -17.31 -73.40 -53.87
C ALA A 96 -16.52 -72.10 -53.77
N ALA A 97 -16.01 -71.57 -54.89
CA ALA A 97 -15.30 -70.30 -54.90
C ALA A 97 -16.25 -69.16 -54.47
N PRO A 98 -15.89 -68.35 -53.46
CA PRO A 98 -16.71 -67.20 -53.05
C PRO A 98 -16.89 -66.15 -54.15
N ASP A 99 -15.92 -66.04 -55.05
CA ASP A 99 -15.96 -65.17 -56.21
C ASP A 99 -15.26 -65.84 -57.41
N PRO A 100 -15.99 -66.67 -58.19
CA PRO A 100 -15.42 -67.31 -59.37
C PRO A 100 -15.23 -66.33 -60.55
N HIS A 101 -15.70 -65.09 -60.42
CA HIS A 101 -15.69 -64.08 -61.48
C HIS A 101 -15.34 -62.69 -60.93
N SER A 102 -14.04 -62.45 -60.70
CA SER A 102 -13.49 -61.21 -60.11
C SER A 102 -13.73 -59.91 -60.89
N GLN A 103 -14.38 -59.99 -62.05
CA GLN A 103 -14.77 -58.84 -62.88
C GLN A 103 -16.11 -58.22 -62.47
N TYR A 104 -16.87 -58.88 -61.60
CA TYR A 104 -18.16 -58.39 -61.10
C TYR A 104 -18.04 -57.99 -59.62
N ALA A 105 -18.87 -57.03 -59.20
CA ALA A 105 -18.96 -56.69 -57.78
C ALA A 105 -19.57 -57.86 -56.99
N GLN A 106 -19.06 -58.10 -55.79
CA GLN A 106 -19.59 -59.13 -54.90
C GLN A 106 -21.04 -58.80 -54.51
N LYS A 107 -21.89 -59.83 -54.41
CA LYS A 107 -23.30 -59.66 -54.03
C LYS A 107 -23.45 -59.15 -52.59
N GLU A 108 -22.63 -59.68 -51.70
CA GLU A 108 -22.57 -59.29 -50.30
C GLU A 108 -21.30 -58.46 -50.06
N SER A 109 -21.47 -57.30 -49.43
CA SER A 109 -20.37 -56.40 -49.07
C SER A 109 -19.35 -56.11 -50.20
N PRO A 110 -19.80 -55.63 -51.39
CA PRO A 110 -18.88 -55.32 -52.48
C PRO A 110 -17.85 -54.27 -52.07
N THR A 111 -16.59 -54.52 -52.43
CA THR A 111 -15.56 -53.47 -52.46
C THR A 111 -15.60 -52.81 -53.84
N PHE A 112 -15.96 -51.52 -53.89
CA PHE A 112 -15.95 -50.76 -55.15
C PHE A 112 -14.53 -50.24 -55.44
N THR A 113 -13.98 -50.56 -56.62
CA THR A 113 -12.70 -50.04 -57.11
C THR A 113 -12.93 -49.00 -58.23
N GLY A 114 -11.99 -48.07 -58.43
CA GLY A 114 -12.12 -47.00 -59.42
C GLY A 114 -13.11 -45.90 -58.99
N THR A 115 -13.86 -45.32 -59.95
CA THR A 115 -14.89 -44.29 -59.70
C THR A 115 -16.30 -44.86 -59.94
N PRO A 116 -16.91 -45.56 -58.96
CA PRO A 116 -18.23 -46.15 -59.12
C PRO A 116 -19.29 -45.07 -59.40
N LYS A 117 -20.17 -45.33 -60.37
CA LYS A 117 -21.31 -44.45 -60.67
C LYS A 117 -22.55 -44.99 -59.97
N ALA A 118 -23.20 -44.15 -59.17
CA ALA A 118 -24.50 -44.41 -58.57
C ALA A 118 -25.47 -43.27 -58.96
N PRO A 119 -26.79 -43.53 -59.07
CA PRO A 119 -27.79 -42.48 -59.23
C PRO A 119 -27.75 -41.52 -58.04
N THR A 120 -27.78 -40.21 -58.29
CA THR A 120 -27.87 -39.20 -57.23
C THR A 120 -29.25 -39.27 -56.57
N PRO A 121 -29.35 -39.56 -55.26
CA PRO A 121 -30.63 -39.57 -54.56
C PRO A 121 -31.29 -38.19 -54.57
N ALA A 122 -32.63 -38.15 -54.49
CA ALA A 122 -33.37 -36.91 -54.28
C ALA A 122 -33.07 -36.31 -52.88
N ALA A 123 -33.16 -34.99 -52.75
CA ALA A 123 -32.95 -34.30 -51.47
C ALA A 123 -33.90 -34.83 -50.38
N GLY A 124 -33.38 -35.00 -49.15
CA GLY A 124 -34.15 -35.54 -48.02
C GLY A 124 -34.30 -37.06 -47.99
N ASN A 125 -33.70 -37.79 -48.95
CA ASN A 125 -33.65 -39.25 -48.90
C ASN A 125 -32.87 -39.74 -47.67
N ASN A 126 -33.46 -40.65 -46.89
CA ASN A 126 -32.94 -41.21 -45.65
C ASN A 126 -32.82 -42.75 -45.70
N THR A 127 -32.77 -43.32 -46.91
CA THR A 127 -32.63 -44.76 -47.12
C THR A 127 -31.17 -45.19 -47.04
N THR A 128 -30.92 -46.49 -47.16
CA THR A 128 -29.58 -47.10 -47.17
C THR A 128 -28.88 -47.03 -48.53
N GLN A 129 -29.37 -46.20 -49.46
CA GLN A 129 -28.72 -45.99 -50.77
C GLN A 129 -27.32 -45.38 -50.63
N VAL A 130 -26.43 -45.68 -51.57
CA VAL A 130 -25.09 -45.06 -51.63
C VAL A 130 -25.23 -43.57 -51.90
N ALA A 131 -24.66 -42.74 -51.02
CA ALA A 131 -24.62 -41.29 -51.21
C ALA A 131 -23.59 -40.92 -52.29
N THR A 132 -24.03 -40.20 -53.32
CA THR A 132 -23.11 -39.64 -54.33
C THR A 132 -22.47 -38.35 -53.85
N THR A 133 -21.32 -37.99 -54.40
CA THR A 133 -20.67 -36.69 -54.12
C THR A 133 -21.57 -35.51 -54.45
N ALA A 134 -22.39 -35.62 -55.51
CA ALA A 134 -23.38 -34.60 -55.87
C ALA A 134 -24.46 -34.42 -54.78
N PHE A 135 -24.94 -35.50 -54.16
CA PHE A 135 -25.89 -35.43 -53.06
C PHE A 135 -25.29 -34.75 -51.83
N VAL A 136 -24.06 -35.13 -51.43
CA VAL A 136 -23.37 -34.52 -50.28
C VAL A 136 -23.09 -33.04 -50.54
N GLN A 137 -22.62 -32.68 -51.74
CA GLN A 137 -22.37 -31.29 -52.11
C GLN A 137 -23.66 -30.46 -52.09
N ALA A 138 -24.77 -31.01 -52.57
CA ALA A 138 -26.07 -30.35 -52.52
C ALA A 138 -26.54 -30.15 -51.07
N ALA A 139 -26.39 -31.15 -50.20
CA ALA A 139 -26.75 -31.04 -48.79
C ALA A 139 -25.91 -29.98 -48.05
N LEU A 140 -24.58 -29.96 -48.27
CA LEU A 140 -23.69 -28.95 -47.71
C LEU A 140 -24.04 -27.54 -48.21
N THR A 141 -24.29 -27.41 -49.52
CA THR A 141 -24.71 -26.15 -50.13
C THR A 141 -26.06 -25.68 -49.56
N ALA A 142 -26.99 -26.60 -49.29
CA ALA A 142 -28.26 -26.27 -48.65
C ALA A 142 -28.10 -25.82 -47.19
N ILE A 143 -27.11 -26.35 -46.44
CA ILE A 143 -26.79 -25.85 -45.09
C ILE A 143 -26.20 -24.44 -45.17
N ILE A 144 -25.26 -24.20 -46.08
CA ILE A 144 -24.61 -22.90 -46.29
C ILE A 144 -25.63 -21.85 -46.77
N ASN A 145 -26.48 -22.21 -47.74
CA ASN A 145 -27.49 -21.32 -48.33
C ASN A 145 -28.78 -21.24 -47.52
N GLY A 146 -29.04 -22.19 -46.62
CA GLY A 146 -30.20 -22.19 -45.72
C GLY A 146 -30.01 -21.27 -44.53
N ALA A 147 -28.79 -20.78 -44.33
CA ALA A 147 -28.42 -19.89 -43.25
C ALA A 147 -27.43 -18.78 -43.69
N PRO A 148 -27.59 -18.10 -44.85
CA PRO A 148 -26.62 -17.09 -45.29
C PRO A 148 -26.63 -15.92 -44.32
N ALA A 149 -27.82 -15.43 -43.96
CA ALA A 149 -27.96 -14.32 -43.02
C ALA A 149 -27.55 -14.69 -41.59
N THR A 150 -27.76 -15.93 -41.14
CA THR A 150 -27.42 -16.34 -39.76
C THR A 150 -25.96 -16.74 -39.57
N LEU A 151 -25.30 -17.29 -40.59
CA LEU A 151 -23.84 -17.44 -40.57
C LEU A 151 -23.13 -16.09 -40.77
N ASP A 152 -23.69 -15.21 -41.60
CA ASP A 152 -23.17 -13.85 -41.77
C ASP A 152 -23.29 -13.05 -40.47
N THR A 153 -24.42 -13.11 -39.77
CA THR A 153 -24.54 -12.46 -38.45
C THR A 153 -23.59 -13.04 -37.40
N LEU A 154 -23.36 -14.36 -37.37
CA LEU A 154 -22.35 -14.94 -36.46
C LEU A 154 -20.94 -14.47 -36.79
N LYS A 155 -20.60 -14.35 -38.08
CA LYS A 155 -19.32 -13.82 -38.55
C LYS A 155 -19.18 -12.34 -38.21
N GLU A 156 -20.23 -11.55 -38.44
CA GLU A 156 -20.29 -10.13 -38.08
C GLU A 156 -20.15 -9.93 -36.58
N ILE A 157 -20.83 -10.73 -35.76
CA ILE A 157 -20.72 -10.69 -34.29
C ILE A 157 -19.29 -11.05 -33.87
N ALA A 158 -18.71 -12.12 -34.42
CA ALA A 158 -17.34 -12.53 -34.12
C ALA A 158 -16.33 -11.42 -34.46
N VAL A 159 -16.50 -10.77 -35.62
CA VAL A 159 -15.68 -9.62 -36.02
C VAL A 159 -15.92 -8.41 -35.10
N ALA A 160 -17.17 -8.10 -34.75
CA ALA A 160 -17.53 -6.98 -33.88
C ALA A 160 -16.95 -7.11 -32.46
N ILE A 161 -16.77 -8.35 -31.97
CA ILE A 161 -16.08 -8.63 -30.70
C ILE A 161 -14.58 -8.94 -30.87
N ASN A 162 -13.99 -8.62 -32.03
CA ASN A 162 -12.57 -8.85 -32.36
C ASN A 162 -12.11 -10.32 -32.22
N ASN A 163 -13.02 -11.28 -32.44
CA ASN A 163 -12.79 -12.71 -32.20
C ASN A 163 -12.26 -13.01 -30.77
N ASP A 164 -12.65 -12.21 -29.78
CA ASP A 164 -12.17 -12.38 -28.40
C ASP A 164 -12.92 -13.51 -27.67
N PRO A 165 -12.27 -14.66 -27.39
CA PRO A 165 -12.90 -15.77 -26.66
C PRO A 165 -13.21 -15.43 -25.20
N LYS A 166 -12.67 -14.32 -24.66
CA LYS A 166 -12.87 -13.82 -23.30
C LYS A 166 -13.52 -12.44 -23.29
N PHE A 167 -14.30 -12.08 -24.32
CA PHE A 167 -14.91 -10.76 -24.47
C PHE A 167 -15.56 -10.22 -23.18
N SER A 168 -16.31 -11.05 -22.45
CA SER A 168 -16.91 -10.68 -21.17
C SER A 168 -15.87 -10.24 -20.13
N THR A 169 -14.78 -10.99 -19.96
CA THR A 169 -13.69 -10.64 -19.05
C THR A 169 -12.99 -9.35 -19.50
N THR A 170 -12.73 -9.20 -20.80
CA THR A 170 -12.11 -8.00 -21.37
C THR A 170 -12.92 -6.75 -21.08
N ILE A 171 -14.24 -6.79 -21.34
CA ILE A 171 -15.16 -5.69 -21.05
C ILE A 171 -15.24 -5.40 -19.55
N ASN A 172 -15.35 -6.43 -18.71
CA ASN A 172 -15.41 -6.26 -17.26
C ASN A 172 -14.15 -5.59 -16.71
N ASN A 173 -12.97 -5.99 -17.19
CA ASN A 173 -11.70 -5.37 -16.80
C ASN A 173 -11.63 -3.91 -17.26
N ALA A 174 -12.05 -3.61 -18.49
CA ALA A 174 -12.09 -2.24 -19.00
C ALA A 174 -13.08 -1.36 -18.23
N LEU A 175 -14.24 -1.91 -17.82
CA LEU A 175 -15.22 -1.21 -16.99
C LEU A 175 -14.69 -0.96 -15.57
N ALA A 176 -13.94 -1.90 -15.00
CA ALA A 176 -13.34 -1.75 -13.67
C ALA A 176 -12.30 -0.62 -13.59
N LEU A 177 -11.73 -0.20 -14.73
CA LEU A 177 -10.83 0.95 -14.81
C LEU A 177 -11.57 2.30 -14.91
N LYS A 178 -12.88 2.31 -15.17
CA LYS A 178 -13.66 3.54 -15.25
C LYS A 178 -14.14 3.96 -13.87
N ALA A 179 -14.14 5.26 -13.60
CA ALA A 179 -14.73 5.80 -12.39
C ALA A 179 -16.28 5.66 -12.42
N PRO A 180 -16.95 5.40 -11.29
CA PRO A 180 -18.41 5.34 -11.21
C PRO A 180 -19.10 6.62 -11.71
N LEU A 181 -20.25 6.48 -12.38
CA LEU A 181 -21.02 7.64 -12.86
C LEU A 181 -21.58 8.50 -11.71
N LEU A 182 -22.08 7.83 -10.67
CA LEU A 182 -22.60 8.48 -9.47
C LEU A 182 -21.52 8.46 -8.40
N SER A 183 -21.14 9.66 -7.95
CA SER A 183 -20.20 9.86 -6.84
C SER A 183 -18.89 9.07 -7.01
N PRO A 184 -18.13 9.30 -8.10
CA PRO A 184 -16.86 8.62 -8.29
C PRO A 184 -15.90 8.90 -7.13
N ALA A 185 -15.42 7.83 -6.49
CA ALA A 185 -14.27 7.91 -5.61
C ALA A 185 -13.00 7.96 -6.48
N LEU A 186 -12.39 9.14 -6.58
CA LEU A 186 -11.13 9.30 -7.32
C LEU A 186 -9.97 8.82 -6.42
N THR A 187 -9.19 7.84 -6.89
CA THR A 187 -7.99 7.33 -6.20
C THR A 187 -6.72 7.77 -6.94
N GLY A 188 -5.57 7.73 -6.27
CA GLY A 188 -4.29 8.20 -6.83
C GLY A 188 -4.20 9.72 -6.94
N THR A 189 -3.60 10.23 -8.02
CA THR A 189 -3.47 11.68 -8.32
C THR A 189 -4.24 12.03 -9.60
N PRO A 190 -5.56 12.31 -9.51
CA PRO A 190 -6.38 12.63 -10.68
C PRO A 190 -5.88 13.88 -11.39
N THR A 191 -5.76 13.80 -12.71
CA THR A 191 -5.48 14.97 -13.55
C THR A 191 -6.79 15.54 -14.10
N ALA A 192 -6.98 16.85 -14.01
CA ALA A 192 -8.07 17.56 -14.67
C ALA A 192 -7.52 18.80 -15.39
N PRO A 193 -8.15 19.27 -16.48
CA PRO A 193 -7.79 20.53 -17.11
C PRO A 193 -7.90 21.71 -16.13
N THR A 194 -6.93 22.63 -16.16
CA THR A 194 -7.00 23.86 -15.35
C THR A 194 -7.98 24.83 -16.00
N ALA A 195 -9.10 25.10 -15.32
CA ALA A 195 -10.08 26.08 -15.76
C ALA A 195 -9.50 27.51 -15.76
N ALA A 196 -10.10 28.41 -16.55
CA ALA A 196 -9.83 29.84 -16.46
C ALA A 196 -10.41 30.42 -15.15
N GLN A 197 -9.77 31.45 -14.58
CA GLN A 197 -10.16 32.04 -13.29
C GLN A 197 -11.60 32.60 -13.24
N SER A 198 -12.21 32.88 -14.39
CA SER A 198 -13.59 33.39 -14.50
C SER A 198 -14.67 32.30 -14.45
N VAL A 199 -14.29 31.02 -14.47
CA VAL A 199 -15.25 29.90 -14.51
C VAL A 199 -15.88 29.69 -13.13
N ASN A 200 -17.21 29.59 -13.09
CA ASN A 200 -18.01 29.48 -11.86
C ASN A 200 -19.06 28.35 -11.90
N ASN A 201 -18.72 27.23 -12.54
CA ASN A 201 -19.59 26.05 -12.67
C ASN A 201 -19.08 24.89 -11.80
N THR A 202 -19.66 23.71 -11.97
CA THR A 202 -19.38 22.50 -11.17
C THR A 202 -18.13 21.73 -11.60
N GLN A 203 -17.24 22.32 -12.39
CA GLN A 203 -15.96 21.69 -12.78
C GLN A 203 -15.05 21.48 -11.56
N ILE A 204 -14.22 20.43 -11.61
CA ILE A 204 -13.22 20.15 -10.57
C ILE A 204 -12.18 21.26 -10.55
N ALA A 205 -11.96 21.88 -9.39
CA ALA A 205 -10.88 22.85 -9.19
C ALA A 205 -9.52 22.13 -9.09
N THR A 206 -8.64 22.38 -10.05
CA THR A 206 -7.25 21.88 -10.00
C THR A 206 -6.42 22.64 -8.97
N THR A 207 -5.34 22.03 -8.49
CA THR A 207 -4.38 22.71 -7.60
C THR A 207 -3.76 23.95 -8.23
N ALA A 208 -3.53 23.96 -9.55
CA ALA A 208 -3.03 25.12 -10.29
C ALA A 208 -4.04 26.27 -10.33
N PHE A 209 -5.34 25.97 -10.52
CA PHE A 209 -6.41 26.96 -10.42
C PHE A 209 -6.44 27.59 -9.03
N VAL A 210 -6.47 26.79 -7.97
CA VAL A 210 -6.53 27.28 -6.57
C VAL A 210 -5.29 28.11 -6.23
N LYS A 211 -4.08 27.67 -6.61
CA LYS A 211 -2.86 28.46 -6.42
C LYS A 211 -2.94 29.81 -7.12
N SER A 212 -3.47 29.86 -8.34
CA SER A 212 -3.61 31.09 -9.11
C SER A 212 -4.67 32.03 -8.51
N ALA A 213 -5.76 31.47 -7.99
CA ALA A 213 -6.81 32.24 -7.31
C ALA A 213 -6.30 32.85 -6.01
N ILE A 214 -5.58 32.07 -5.20
CA ILE A 214 -4.94 32.57 -3.96
C ILE A 214 -3.89 33.63 -4.30
N ALA A 215 -3.03 33.39 -5.30
CA ALA A 215 -2.04 34.37 -5.73
C ALA A 215 -2.68 35.67 -6.24
N ALA A 216 -3.80 35.58 -6.98
CA ALA A 216 -4.55 36.75 -7.42
C ALA A 216 -5.19 37.48 -6.24
N MET A 217 -5.73 36.77 -5.25
CA MET A 217 -6.29 37.38 -4.04
C MET A 217 -5.20 38.08 -3.20
N VAL A 218 -4.07 37.42 -2.98
CA VAL A 218 -2.90 38.01 -2.30
C VAL A 218 -2.34 39.20 -3.08
N GLY A 219 -2.21 39.06 -4.41
CA GLY A 219 -1.74 40.12 -5.31
C GLY A 219 -2.73 41.26 -5.53
N SER A 220 -4.01 41.09 -5.19
CA SER A 220 -5.00 42.17 -5.21
C SER A 220 -4.91 43.10 -3.99
N ALA A 221 -4.18 42.67 -2.96
CA ALA A 221 -3.94 43.44 -1.74
C ALA A 221 -2.44 43.56 -1.41
N PRO A 222 -1.54 43.91 -2.36
CA PRO A 222 -0.11 43.98 -2.06
C PRO A 222 0.15 45.07 -1.02
N ALA A 223 -0.50 46.23 -1.15
CA ALA A 223 -0.36 47.33 -0.19
C ALA A 223 -0.90 46.96 1.21
N ALA A 224 -1.96 46.14 1.32
CA ALA A 224 -2.49 45.75 2.63
C ALA A 224 -1.67 44.62 3.29
N LEU A 225 -1.09 43.72 2.50
CA LEU A 225 -0.16 42.71 3.01
C LEU A 225 1.19 43.34 3.37
N ASP A 226 1.64 44.32 2.58
CA ASP A 226 2.81 45.14 2.85
C ASP A 226 2.60 45.93 4.15
N THR A 227 1.45 46.60 4.34
CA THR A 227 1.17 47.29 5.61
C THR A 227 1.10 46.36 6.81
N LEU A 228 0.60 45.12 6.67
CA LEU A 228 0.63 44.13 7.74
C LEU A 228 2.04 43.64 8.04
N ASN A 229 2.88 43.46 7.02
CA ASN A 229 4.29 43.08 7.17
C ASN A 229 5.12 44.23 7.77
N GLU A 230 4.89 45.47 7.32
CA GLU A 230 5.46 46.69 7.87
C GLU A 230 5.03 46.87 9.33
N LEU A 231 3.75 46.62 9.67
CA LEU A 231 3.26 46.68 11.03
C LEU A 231 3.89 45.60 11.91
N ALA A 232 3.96 44.35 11.43
CA ALA A 232 4.61 43.26 12.16
C ALA A 232 6.09 43.56 12.39
N ALA A 233 6.81 44.05 11.38
CA ALA A 233 8.20 44.48 11.49
C ALA A 233 8.37 45.68 12.43
N ALA A 234 7.49 46.68 12.37
CA ALA A 234 7.50 47.85 13.26
C ALA A 234 7.25 47.47 14.72
N LEU A 235 6.48 46.41 14.96
CA LEU A 235 6.25 45.82 16.29
C LEU A 235 7.32 44.77 16.67
N GLY A 236 8.38 44.63 15.87
CA GLY A 236 9.50 43.73 16.16
C GLY A 236 9.19 42.24 15.99
N ASN A 237 8.12 41.89 15.27
CA ASN A 237 7.59 40.53 15.16
C ASN A 237 7.35 39.87 16.54
N ASP A 238 7.01 40.66 17.56
CA ASP A 238 6.86 40.19 18.94
C ASP A 238 5.45 39.63 19.19
N PRO A 239 5.28 38.29 19.38
CA PRO A 239 3.98 37.69 19.68
C PRO A 239 3.40 38.15 21.03
N ASN A 240 4.23 38.69 21.92
CA ASN A 240 3.86 39.20 23.24
C ASN A 240 4.04 40.72 23.34
N PHE A 241 3.93 41.45 22.21
CA PHE A 241 4.17 42.90 22.15
C PHE A 241 3.50 43.68 23.30
N ALA A 242 2.25 43.36 23.62
CA ALA A 242 1.52 43.98 24.73
C ALA A 242 2.22 43.78 26.09
N THR A 243 2.68 42.56 26.39
CA THR A 243 3.43 42.23 27.61
C THR A 243 4.80 42.90 27.62
N THR A 244 5.51 42.89 26.49
CA THR A 244 6.82 43.54 26.34
C THR A 244 6.72 45.05 26.59
N MET A 245 5.73 45.72 25.99
CA MET A 245 5.49 47.15 26.22
C MET A 245 5.05 47.43 27.66
N LEU A 246 4.19 46.59 28.25
CA LEU A 246 3.79 46.74 29.65
C LEU A 246 5.00 46.66 30.59
N ASN A 247 5.91 45.71 30.38
CA ASN A 247 7.13 45.58 31.16
C ASN A 247 8.07 46.78 30.95
N ALA A 248 8.22 47.24 29.70
CA ALA A 248 9.04 48.41 29.37
C ALA A 248 8.51 49.69 30.03
N LEU A 249 7.19 49.87 30.08
CA LEU A 249 6.53 50.98 30.77
C LEU A 249 6.64 50.85 32.29
N ALA A 250 6.48 49.65 32.85
CA ALA A 250 6.59 49.40 34.29
C ALA A 250 7.99 49.71 34.85
N GLY A 251 9.03 49.61 34.03
CA GLY A 251 10.39 50.01 34.38
C GLY A 251 10.68 51.52 34.27
N LYS A 252 9.77 52.32 33.70
CA LYS A 252 9.98 53.78 33.58
C LYS A 252 9.69 54.45 34.91
N GLN A 253 10.64 55.25 35.37
CA GLN A 253 10.41 56.16 36.49
C GLN A 253 9.46 57.30 36.08
N PRO A 254 8.70 57.88 37.02
CA PRO A 254 7.91 59.08 36.76
C PRO A 254 8.79 60.22 36.23
N LEU A 255 8.26 61.01 35.28
CA LEU A 255 8.95 62.16 34.68
C LEU A 255 9.33 63.26 35.68
N ASP A 256 8.84 63.17 36.92
CA ASP A 256 9.20 64.08 37.98
C ASP A 256 10.70 64.03 38.28
N ASN A 257 11.36 65.17 38.08
CA ASN A 257 12.81 65.31 38.24
C ASN A 257 13.24 65.04 39.68
N THR A 258 12.40 65.32 40.67
CA THR A 258 12.69 65.05 42.09
C THR A 258 12.69 63.55 42.34
N LEU A 259 11.66 62.84 41.87
CA LEU A 259 11.56 61.40 42.05
C LEU A 259 12.67 60.64 41.29
N THR A 260 13.03 61.12 40.10
CA THR A 260 14.19 60.63 39.34
C THR A 260 15.47 60.82 40.15
N ASN A 261 15.70 62.01 40.70
CA ASN A 261 16.89 62.27 41.51
C ASN A 261 16.91 61.48 42.82
N LEU A 262 15.77 61.25 43.47
CA LEU A 262 15.73 60.46 44.71
C LEU A 262 15.91 58.96 44.44
N SER A 263 15.41 58.47 43.31
CA SER A 263 15.50 57.07 42.95
C SER A 263 16.95 56.60 42.77
N GLY A 264 17.24 55.40 43.23
CA GLY A 264 18.57 54.80 43.10
C GLY A 264 19.68 55.46 43.95
N LYS A 265 19.38 56.52 44.71
CA LYS A 265 20.30 57.06 45.71
C LYS A 265 20.27 56.20 46.98
N ASP A 266 21.45 55.92 47.51
CA ASP A 266 21.60 55.40 48.86
C ASP A 266 21.35 56.51 49.90
N VAL A 267 21.39 56.15 51.19
CA VAL A 267 21.14 57.11 52.28
C VAL A 267 22.10 58.31 52.20
N ALA A 268 23.37 58.10 51.84
CA ALA A 268 24.35 59.17 51.69
C ALA A 268 24.00 60.14 50.55
N GLY A 269 23.61 59.59 49.39
CA GLY A 269 23.16 60.37 48.24
C GLY A 269 21.89 61.16 48.54
N LEU A 270 20.95 60.60 49.31
CA LEU A 270 19.72 61.28 49.73
C LEU A 270 20.00 62.47 50.65
N LEU A 271 20.86 62.28 51.66
CA LEU A 271 21.28 63.37 52.55
C LEU A 271 21.94 64.51 51.77
N ALA A 272 22.81 64.18 50.80
CA ALA A 272 23.45 65.17 49.94
C ALA A 272 22.43 65.92 49.05
N TYR A 273 21.47 65.21 48.45
CA TYR A 273 20.43 65.80 47.61
C TYR A 273 19.53 66.77 48.39
N LEU A 274 19.17 66.41 49.62
CA LEU A 274 18.35 67.24 50.51
C LEU A 274 19.16 68.36 51.21
N GLY A 275 20.47 68.45 50.97
CA GLY A 275 21.34 69.42 51.63
C GLY A 275 21.50 69.19 53.14
N LEU A 276 21.29 67.96 53.61
CA LEU A 276 21.37 67.59 55.01
C LEU A 276 22.84 67.36 55.41
N GLY A 277 23.32 68.13 56.39
CA GLY A 277 24.68 68.04 56.91
C GLY A 277 24.88 66.90 57.90
N GLU A 278 26.07 66.85 58.51
CA GLU A 278 26.50 65.78 59.43
C GLU A 278 25.56 65.58 60.64
N ALA A 279 24.83 66.63 61.05
CA ALA A 279 23.84 66.53 62.13
C ALA A 279 22.75 65.49 61.82
N ALA A 280 22.29 65.39 60.57
CA ALA A 280 21.25 64.45 60.17
C ALA A 280 21.69 62.97 60.22
N LYS A 281 23.00 62.72 60.37
CA LYS A 281 23.58 61.38 60.51
C LYS A 281 23.73 60.94 61.97
N ARG A 282 23.51 61.86 62.92
CA ARG A 282 23.75 61.63 64.35
C ARG A 282 22.46 61.25 65.05
N ASN A 283 22.56 60.30 65.98
CA ASN A 283 21.45 59.94 66.85
C ASN A 283 21.18 61.04 67.89
N VAL A 284 19.94 61.10 68.37
CA VAL A 284 19.56 61.96 69.50
C VAL A 284 20.00 61.28 70.80
N GLY A 285 20.66 62.03 71.68
CA GLY A 285 21.16 61.54 72.97
C GLY A 285 22.32 62.37 73.52
N THR A 286 22.85 61.97 74.68
CA THR A 286 23.92 62.69 75.39
C THR A 286 25.29 62.02 75.32
N GLY A 287 25.43 60.92 74.56
CA GLY A 287 26.69 60.23 74.31
C GLY A 287 27.56 60.94 73.26
N ASP A 288 28.79 60.45 73.08
CA ASP A 288 29.73 61.01 72.13
C ASP A 288 29.17 60.99 70.70
N ASN A 289 29.36 62.09 69.97
CA ASN A 289 28.86 62.28 68.60
C ASN A 289 27.32 62.19 68.45
N GLN A 290 26.57 62.44 69.53
CA GLN A 290 25.10 62.59 69.50
C GLN A 290 24.67 64.06 69.56
N ILE A 291 23.41 64.32 69.21
CA ILE A 291 22.77 65.62 69.37
C ILE A 291 21.88 65.56 70.61
N PRO A 292 22.18 66.31 71.67
CA PRO A 292 21.30 66.36 72.84
C PRO A 292 19.97 67.00 72.49
N ASP A 293 18.87 66.42 72.98
CA ASP A 293 17.55 67.01 72.86
C ASP A 293 17.30 68.07 73.94
N MET A 294 16.11 68.68 73.93
CA MET A 294 15.74 69.69 74.93
C MET A 294 15.74 69.13 76.37
N GLY A 295 15.44 67.83 76.54
CA GLY A 295 15.43 67.18 77.84
C GLY A 295 16.81 67.14 78.51
N ALA A 296 17.87 67.08 77.71
CA ALA A 296 19.26 67.17 78.17
C ALA A 296 19.65 68.55 78.72
N PHE A 297 18.86 69.60 78.44
CA PHE A 297 19.06 70.98 78.90
C PHE A 297 18.01 71.45 79.92
N ALA A 298 17.43 70.53 80.70
CA ALA A 298 16.38 70.86 81.67
C ALA A 298 16.76 72.07 82.56
N SER A 299 15.82 73.00 82.77
CA SER A 299 16.07 74.22 83.52
C SER A 299 14.89 74.64 84.38
N GLY A 300 15.13 75.50 85.36
CA GLY A 300 14.12 76.13 86.19
C GLY A 300 14.62 77.45 86.79
N SER A 301 13.85 78.04 87.70
CA SER A 301 14.26 79.29 88.35
C SER A 301 15.55 79.07 89.16
N GLY A 302 16.62 79.78 88.80
CA GLY A 302 17.93 79.68 89.46
C GLY A 302 18.72 78.42 89.16
N TRP A 303 18.36 77.62 88.13
CA TRP A 303 19.18 76.47 87.74
C TRP A 303 18.99 76.03 86.28
N PHE A 304 20.01 75.40 85.73
CA PHE A 304 19.92 74.60 84.50
C PHE A 304 20.83 73.38 84.56
N ARG A 305 20.46 72.33 83.83
CA ARG A 305 21.25 71.12 83.61
C ARG A 305 21.84 71.17 82.21
N LEU A 306 23.02 70.58 82.08
CA LEU A 306 23.75 70.43 80.84
C LEU A 306 23.74 68.94 80.42
N PRO A 307 23.87 68.64 79.11
CA PRO A 307 23.85 67.27 78.60
C PRO A 307 24.87 66.32 79.25
N GLY A 308 25.99 66.87 79.73
CA GLY A 308 27.00 66.13 80.50
C GLY A 308 26.59 65.79 81.94
N GLY A 309 25.33 65.98 82.32
CA GLY A 309 24.79 65.76 83.68
C GLY A 309 25.18 66.82 84.70
N TYR A 310 25.97 67.82 84.30
CA TYR A 310 26.30 68.96 85.16
C TYR A 310 25.07 69.81 85.40
N ILE A 311 24.91 70.25 86.63
CA ILE A 311 23.89 71.20 87.06
C ILE A 311 24.62 72.49 87.41
N VAL A 312 24.10 73.61 86.94
CA VAL A 312 24.52 74.93 87.38
C VAL A 312 23.35 75.53 88.11
N GLN A 313 23.57 75.92 89.36
CA GLN A 313 22.58 76.59 90.19
C GLN A 313 23.14 77.92 90.64
N PHE A 314 22.31 78.94 90.62
CA PHE A 314 22.69 80.29 90.97
C PHE A 314 21.52 81.01 91.62
N GLY A 315 21.84 81.98 92.46
CA GLY A 315 20.83 82.75 93.15
C GLY A 315 21.44 83.85 93.98
N THR A 316 20.58 84.57 94.69
CA THR A 316 21.01 85.60 95.62
C THR A 316 20.52 85.29 97.02
N PHE A 317 21.25 85.72 98.02
CA PHE A 317 20.84 85.68 99.42
C PHE A 317 21.24 86.97 100.12
N SER A 318 20.55 87.29 101.21
CA SER A 318 20.86 88.41 102.08
C SER A 318 20.78 87.99 103.54
N GLY A 319 21.55 88.65 104.41
CA GLY A 319 21.56 88.38 105.84
C GLY A 319 22.20 89.54 106.59
N ASN A 320 21.81 89.75 107.85
CA ASN A 320 22.21 90.96 108.60
C ASN A 320 22.62 90.77 110.06
N THR A 321 22.77 89.55 110.60
CA THR A 321 22.88 89.42 112.08
C THR A 321 23.68 88.22 112.62
N THR A 322 24.27 87.37 111.79
CA THR A 322 25.17 86.30 112.25
C THR A 322 26.31 86.10 111.25
N ARG A 323 27.52 85.79 111.74
CA ARG A 323 28.74 85.52 110.94
C ARG A 323 28.54 84.47 109.85
N PHE A 324 27.43 83.73 109.88
CA PHE A 324 27.12 82.65 108.96
C PHE A 324 25.71 82.76 108.41
N ILE A 325 25.57 82.59 107.10
CA ILE A 325 24.29 82.59 106.39
C ILE A 325 24.12 81.22 105.74
N SER A 326 22.96 80.60 105.95
CA SER A 326 22.63 79.31 105.37
C SER A 326 21.47 79.43 104.38
N GLY A 327 21.48 78.61 103.35
CA GLY A 327 20.42 78.53 102.36
C GLY A 327 20.35 77.16 101.71
N HIS A 328 19.38 77.01 100.80
CA HIS A 328 19.18 75.79 100.02
C HIS A 328 19.43 76.06 98.55
N PHE A 329 19.91 75.03 97.85
CA PHE A 329 19.94 75.07 96.39
C PHE A 329 18.52 74.91 95.82
N PRO A 330 18.18 75.57 94.70
CA PRO A 330 16.89 75.43 94.03
C PRO A 330 16.45 73.99 93.80
N ILE A 331 17.38 73.10 93.47
CA ILE A 331 17.22 71.65 93.46
C ILE A 331 18.41 70.97 94.17
N PRO A 332 18.27 69.76 94.71
CA PRO A 332 19.42 69.01 95.19
C PRO A 332 20.33 68.62 94.00
N PHE A 333 21.63 68.81 94.17
CA PHE A 333 22.61 68.16 93.33
C PHE A 333 22.62 66.65 93.62
N PRO A 334 22.91 65.78 92.64
CA PRO A 334 23.06 64.35 92.89
C PRO A 334 24.20 64.04 93.88
N ASN A 335 25.32 64.77 93.77
CA ASN A 335 26.42 64.76 94.72
C ASN A 335 26.69 66.17 95.28
N GLN A 336 27.64 66.33 96.20
CA GLN A 336 28.04 67.66 96.64
C GLN A 336 28.53 68.51 95.44
N PRO A 337 28.19 69.81 95.37
CA PRO A 337 28.73 70.72 94.37
C PRO A 337 30.25 70.62 94.28
N MET A 338 30.77 70.56 93.05
CA MET A 338 32.21 70.52 92.80
C MET A 338 32.85 71.88 93.06
N VAL A 339 32.13 72.95 92.70
CA VAL A 339 32.59 74.33 92.87
C VAL A 339 31.41 75.17 93.31
N SER A 340 31.60 75.96 94.36
CA SER A 340 30.67 76.98 94.80
C SER A 340 31.42 78.27 95.05
N VAL A 341 30.97 79.32 94.38
CA VAL A 341 31.56 80.66 94.51
C VAL A 341 30.44 81.61 94.89
N SER A 342 30.70 82.42 95.91
CA SER A 342 29.82 83.52 96.28
C SER A 342 30.59 84.82 96.13
N VAL A 343 29.86 85.83 95.68
CA VAL A 343 30.37 87.18 95.51
C VAL A 343 29.36 88.15 96.08
N MET A 344 29.85 89.26 96.60
CA MET A 344 29.01 90.39 96.96
C MET A 344 28.40 90.97 95.68
N SER A 345 27.08 91.16 95.68
CA SER A 345 26.32 91.53 94.47
C SER A 345 25.78 92.95 94.50
N ASP A 346 25.64 93.56 95.67
CA ASP A 346 25.43 94.99 95.81
C ASP A 346 26.30 95.58 96.91
N ASN A 347 26.64 96.86 96.74
CA ASN A 347 27.31 97.65 97.75
C ASN A 347 26.23 98.34 98.57
N VAL A 348 25.62 97.60 99.51
CA VAL A 348 24.87 98.13 100.67
C VAL A 348 23.46 98.68 100.40
N GLN A 349 22.47 98.09 101.08
CA GLN A 349 21.17 98.72 101.43
C GLN A 349 21.21 99.19 102.90
N SER A 350 22.17 100.03 103.29
CA SER A 350 22.24 100.66 104.61
C SER A 350 22.95 102.02 104.65
N ASP A 351 22.30 102.92 105.39
CA ASP A 351 22.72 104.19 105.99
C ASP A 351 23.78 105.07 105.28
N PRO A 352 23.41 106.25 104.74
CA PRO A 352 24.32 107.17 104.04
C PRO A 352 25.41 107.81 104.92
N SER A 353 25.49 107.50 106.21
CA SER A 353 26.42 108.13 107.16
C SER A 353 27.79 107.47 107.31
N ILE A 354 28.07 106.31 106.68
CA ILE A 354 29.40 105.68 106.69
C ILE A 354 29.84 105.21 105.29
N PRO A 355 30.71 105.96 104.59
CA PRO A 355 31.24 105.54 103.31
C PRO A 355 32.57 104.80 103.51
N ALA A 356 32.52 103.47 103.57
CA ALA A 356 33.69 102.64 103.30
C ALA A 356 33.28 101.40 102.49
N PRO A 357 33.94 101.12 101.35
CA PRO A 357 33.72 99.87 100.63
C PRO A 357 34.49 98.78 101.36
N GLN A 358 33.85 98.08 102.29
CA GLN A 358 34.43 96.85 102.79
C GLN A 358 34.23 95.79 101.71
N VAL A 359 35.32 95.33 101.09
CA VAL A 359 35.32 94.10 100.30
C VAL A 359 35.03 92.97 101.30
N LEU A 360 33.76 92.61 101.45
CA LEU A 360 33.40 91.46 102.24
C LEU A 360 33.90 90.21 101.53
N SER A 361 34.76 89.45 102.20
CA SER A 361 35.02 88.08 101.78
C SER A 361 33.83 87.24 102.23
N VAL A 362 33.17 86.58 101.28
CA VAL A 362 32.17 85.55 101.52
C VAL A 362 32.74 84.23 101.06
N ASN A 363 32.87 83.28 101.99
CA ASN A 363 33.40 81.95 101.68
C ASN A 363 32.38 80.90 102.07
N PHE A 364 32.20 79.90 101.23
CA PHE A 364 31.46 78.71 101.62
C PHE A 364 32.26 77.95 102.68
N GLU A 365 31.64 77.71 103.83
CA GLU A 365 32.25 77.00 104.95
C GLU A 365 31.78 75.54 104.98
N HIS A 366 30.49 75.32 104.69
CA HIS A 366 29.88 74.00 104.61
C HIS A 366 28.95 73.94 103.41
N ILE A 367 29.14 72.95 102.55
CA ILE A 367 28.29 72.73 101.38
C ILE A 367 27.83 71.27 101.44
N SER A 368 26.52 71.04 101.37
CA SER A 368 25.96 69.71 101.09
C SER A 368 25.40 69.67 99.67
N ASN A 369 24.80 68.56 99.28
CA ASN A 369 24.18 68.46 97.97
C ASN A 369 22.88 69.29 97.84
N SER A 370 22.23 69.66 98.95
CA SER A 370 20.95 70.39 98.96
C SER A 370 21.00 71.75 99.68
N ALA A 371 22.00 71.97 100.51
CA ALA A 371 22.12 73.16 101.34
C ALA A 371 23.56 73.67 101.36
N TRP A 372 23.71 74.92 101.76
CA TRP A 372 25.00 75.55 101.89
C TRP A 372 24.99 76.54 103.04
N ARG A 373 26.19 76.80 103.55
CA ARG A 373 26.47 77.79 104.57
C ARG A 373 27.70 78.57 104.14
N VAL A 374 27.57 79.89 104.15
CA VAL A 374 28.67 80.82 103.92
C VAL A 374 29.03 81.53 105.21
N ALA A 375 30.29 81.92 105.33
CA ALA A 375 30.78 82.84 106.34
C ALA A 375 31.11 84.19 105.70
N THR A 376 30.72 85.28 106.34
CA THR A 376 31.05 86.65 105.91
C THR A 376 32.12 87.25 106.82
N SER A 377 32.99 88.10 106.27
CA SER A 377 34.06 88.76 107.04
C SER A 377 33.57 89.90 107.94
N ASP A 378 32.36 90.42 107.72
CA ASP A 378 31.72 91.46 108.54
C ASP A 378 30.23 91.10 108.78
N ILE A 379 29.72 91.56 109.93
CA ILE A 379 28.39 91.33 110.48
C ILE A 379 27.63 92.64 110.77
N SER A 380 28.20 93.79 110.41
CA SER A 380 27.69 95.11 110.80
C SER A 380 26.52 95.63 109.93
N GLN A 381 26.35 95.12 108.71
CA GLN A 381 25.35 95.59 107.75
C GLN A 381 24.67 94.45 106.97
N GLN A 382 23.53 94.74 106.33
CA GLN A 382 22.86 93.81 105.43
C GLN A 382 23.42 93.93 104.01
N TYR A 383 23.98 92.84 103.51
CA TYR A 383 24.52 92.75 102.16
C TYR A 383 23.75 91.73 101.33
N ARG A 384 23.63 91.96 100.01
CA ARG A 384 23.19 90.92 99.08
C ARG A 384 24.40 90.27 98.45
N PHE A 385 24.41 88.95 98.51
CA PHE A 385 25.39 88.12 97.83
C PHE A 385 24.71 87.37 96.70
N SER A 386 25.46 87.15 95.63
CA SER A 386 25.13 86.18 94.61
C SER A 386 26.00 84.96 94.79
N TYR A 387 25.48 83.81 94.38
CA TYR A 387 26.28 82.61 94.27
C TYR A 387 26.03 81.92 92.94
N ILE A 388 27.05 81.18 92.53
CA ILE A 388 26.95 80.15 91.52
C ILE A 388 27.57 78.87 92.09
N SER A 389 26.92 77.76 91.84
CA SER A 389 27.37 76.44 92.24
C SER A 389 27.20 75.48 91.08
N ILE A 390 28.25 74.70 90.83
CA ILE A 390 28.33 73.75 89.74
C ILE A 390 28.62 72.38 90.35
N GLY A 391 27.82 71.38 89.95
CA GLY A 391 27.94 70.01 90.44
C GLY A 391 27.36 69.03 89.44
N ARG A 392 27.48 67.73 89.71
CA ARG A 392 26.97 66.65 88.87
C ARG A 392 26.52 65.48 89.73
#